data_AF-A0A3C1GKH1-F1
#
_entry.id   AF-A0A3C1GKH1-F1
#
_cell.length_a   1.000
_cell.length_b   1.000
_cell.length_c   1.000
_cell.angle_alpha   90.00
_cell.angle_beta   90.00
_cell.angle_gamma   90.00
#
_symmetry.space_group_name_H-M   'P 1'
#
loop_
_entity.id
_entity.type
_entity.pdbx_description
1 polymer ?
#
loop_
_entity_poly.entity_id
_entity_poly.type
_entity_poly.pdbx_seq_one_letter_code
_entity_poly.pdbx_strand_id
1 'polypeptide(L)' 'MGYLTLRPEQSNIFFKLMEERYRRRASIITTNLDYDDWLNFLGNKYMVTALLSRLRHQCTTIKIDGPS' A
#
# COMPACT_ATOMS: atom_id res chain seq x y z
N MET A 1 17.06 6.54 10.72
CA MET A 1 16.31 5.36 10.23
C MET A 1 16.16 5.53 8.72
N GLY A 2 16.98 4.83 7.93
CA GLY A 2 16.99 4.97 6.47
C GLY A 2 15.76 4.29 5.88
N TYR A 3 14.76 5.07 5.48
CA TYR A 3 13.66 4.54 4.70
C TYR A 3 14.24 4.05 3.37
N LEU A 4 14.09 2.76 3.11
CA LEU A 4 14.44 2.17 1.84
C LEU A 4 13.49 2.80 0.81
N THR A 5 13.95 3.83 0.09
CA THR A 5 13.20 4.41 -1.00
C THR A 5 12.99 3.30 -2.02
N LEU A 6 11.75 2.86 -2.20
CA LEU A 6 11.45 1.82 -3.17
C LEU A 6 11.90 2.29 -4.54
N ARG A 7 12.70 1.46 -5.22
CA ARG A 7 13.00 1.72 -6.63
C ARG A 7 11.69 1.60 -7.42
N PRO A 8 11.52 2.37 -8.50
CA PRO A 8 10.31 2.33 -9.33
C PRO A 8 9.92 0.90 -9.76
N GLU A 9 10.88 0.01 -10.03
CA GLU A 9 10.58 -1.38 -10.37
C GLU A 9 9.91 -2.14 -9.21
N GLN A 10 10.31 -1.88 -7.97
CA GLN A 10 9.75 -2.54 -6.79
C GLN A 10 8.31 -2.08 -6.53
N SER A 11 8.02 -0.78 -6.73
CA SER A 11 6.66 -0.26 -6.72
C SER A 11 5.81 -0.97 -7.77
N ASN A 12 6.29 -1.09 -9.02
CA ASN A 12 5.53 -1.76 -10.09
C ASN A 12 5.21 -3.23 -9.77
N ILE A 13 6.15 -3.98 -9.19
CA ILE A 13 5.93 -5.37 -8.77
C ILE A 13 4.86 -5.45 -7.69
N PHE A 14 4.94 -4.59 -6.67
CA PHE A 14 3.93 -4.52 -5.62
C PHE A 14 2.54 -4.23 -6.19
N PHE A 15 2.46 -3.30 -7.14
CA PHE A 15 1.23 -2.98 -7.84
C PHE A 15 0.61 -4.17 -8.57
N LYS A 16 1.42 -4.86 -9.36
CA LYS A 16 0.99 -6.04 -10.11
C LYS A 16 0.48 -7.13 -9.17
N LEU A 17 1.19 -7.38 -8.06
CA LEU A 17 0.76 -8.33 -7.03
C LEU A 17 -0.59 -7.94 -6.43
N MET A 18 -0.78 -6.67 -6.10
CA MET A 18 -2.03 -6.20 -5.50
C MET A 18 -3.20 -6.26 -6.48
N GLU A 19 -2.96 -5.97 -7.76
CA GLU A 19 -3.96 -6.14 -8.82
C GLU A 19 -4.36 -7.61 -9.01
N GLU A 20 -3.39 -8.54 -9.02
CA GLU A 20 -3.67 -9.97 -9.14
C GLU A 20 -4.43 -10.54 -7.94
N ARG A 21 -4.27 -9.97 -6.75
CA ARG A 21 -4.99 -10.39 -5.54
C ARG A 21 -6.35 -9.73 -5.40
N TYR A 22 -6.56 -8.56 -6.00
CA TYR A 22 -7.81 -7.80 -5.89
C TYR A 22 -9.01 -8.66 -6.32
N ARG A 23 -9.98 -8.80 -5.41
CA ARG A 23 -11.20 -9.63 -5.56
C ARG A 23 -10.96 -11.12 -5.85
N ARG A 24 -9.72 -11.61 -5.75
CA ARG A 24 -9.38 -13.04 -5.92
C ARG A 24 -8.98 -13.72 -4.62
N ARG A 25 -8.23 -13.03 -3.74
CA ARG A 25 -7.75 -13.58 -2.46
C ARG A 25 -7.71 -12.52 -1.38
N ALA A 26 -8.05 -12.91 -0.15
CA ALA A 26 -7.87 -12.07 1.03
C ALA A 26 -6.40 -11.71 1.22
N SER A 27 -6.12 -10.47 1.63
CA SER A 27 -4.75 -9.97 1.80
C SER A 27 -4.68 -9.17 3.10
N ILE A 28 -3.69 -9.47 3.94
CA ILE A 28 -3.40 -8.72 5.17
C ILE A 28 -2.15 -7.88 4.90
N ILE A 29 -2.22 -6.59 5.19
CA ILE A 29 -1.12 -5.64 5.06
C ILE A 29 -0.95 -4.96 6.40
N THR A 30 0.27 -4.97 6.92
CA THR A 30 0.66 -4.18 8.08
C THR A 30 1.61 -3.09 7.63
N THR A 31 1.38 -1.88 8.09
CA THR A 31 2.21 -0.72 7.78
C THR A 31 2.15 0.26 8.93
N ASN A 32 3.25 0.97 9.15
CA ASN A 32 3.33 2.11 10.05
C ASN A 32 3.05 3.44 9.33
N LEU A 33 2.65 3.39 8.06
CA LEU A 33 2.33 4.55 7.24
C LEU A 33 0.82 4.74 7.15
N ASP A 34 0.36 5.98 7.31
CA ASP A 34 -1.01 6.34 6.97
C ASP A 34 -1.19 6.34 5.45
N TYR A 35 -2.44 6.26 4.97
CA TYR A 35 -2.72 6.18 3.53
C TYR A 35 -2.13 7.34 2.71
N ASP A 36 -2.06 8.54 3.29
CA ASP A 36 -1.51 9.71 2.61
C ASP A 36 0.01 9.61 2.43
N ASP A 37 0.72 8.90 3.31
CA ASP A 37 2.16 8.68 3.22
C ASP A 37 2.56 7.70 2.11
N TRP A 38 1.63 6.87 1.64
CA TRP A 38 1.89 5.91 0.56
C TRP A 38 2.25 6.60 -0.76
N LEU A 39 1.77 7.83 -0.97
CA LEU A 39 2.13 8.65 -2.13
C LEU A 39 3.64 8.95 -2.15
N ASN A 40 4.18 9.37 -1.00
CA ASN A 40 5.60 9.67 -0.84
C ASN A 40 6.44 8.39 -0.91
N PHE A 41 5.91 7.27 -0.40
CA PHE A 41 6.61 5.99 -0.34
C PHE A 41 6.74 5.30 -1.71
N LEU A 42 5.67 5.30 -2.52
CA LEU A 42 5.61 4.58 -3.80
C LEU A 42 5.93 5.46 -5.03
N GLY A 43 5.92 6.79 -4.86
CA GLY A 43 6.41 7.79 -5.83
C GLY A 43 5.47 8.12 -6.99
N ASN A 44 4.75 7.15 -7.56
CA ASN A 44 3.84 7.40 -8.69
C ASN A 44 2.41 7.71 -8.22
N LYS A 45 2.03 9.00 -8.21
CA LYS A 45 0.72 9.47 -7.75
C LYS A 45 -0.47 8.74 -8.38
N TYR A 46 -0.52 8.62 -9.71
CA TYR A 46 -1.64 7.99 -10.41
C TYR A 46 -1.76 6.51 -10.04
N MET A 47 -0.63 5.83 -9.97
CA MET A 47 -0.54 4.44 -9.56
C MET A 47 -1.07 4.30 -8.13
N VAL A 48 -0.51 5.05 -7.17
CA VAL A 48 -0.89 5.02 -5.74
C VAL A 48 -2.37 5.25 -5.53
N THR A 49 -2.94 6.29 -6.15
CA THR A 49 -4.37 6.56 -6.05
C THR A 49 -5.22 5.38 -6.54
N ALA A 50 -4.83 4.76 -7.65
CA ALA A 50 -5.55 3.62 -8.21
C ALA A 50 -5.43 2.35 -7.33
N LEU A 51 -4.28 2.12 -6.69
CA LEU A 51 -4.12 1.00 -5.75
C LEU A 51 -4.88 1.23 -4.46
N LEU A 52 -4.77 2.41 -3.86
CA LEU A 52 -5.50 2.74 -2.64
C LEU A 52 -7.00 2.63 -2.87
N SER A 53 -7.50 3.05 -4.03
CA SER A 53 -8.90 2.85 -4.41
C SER A 53 -9.30 1.36 -4.41
N ARG A 54 -8.50 0.49 -5.05
CA ARG A 54 -8.78 -0.96 -5.09
C ARG A 54 -8.68 -1.61 -3.71
N LEU A 55 -7.65 -1.27 -2.93
CA LEU A 55 -7.45 -1.75 -1.57
C LEU A 55 -8.63 -1.36 -0.67
N ARG A 56 -9.02 -0.08 -0.70
CA ARG A 56 -10.08 0.47 0.15
C ARG A 56 -11.49 0.04 -0.23
N HIS A 57 -11.68 -0.50 -1.44
CA HIS A 57 -13.00 -0.95 -1.89
C HIS A 57 -13.56 -2.10 -1.05
N GLN A 58 -12.71 -3.02 -0.56
CA GLN A 58 -13.11 -4.17 0.26
C GLN A 58 -12.10 -4.44 1.38
N CYS A 59 -11.70 -3.42 2.15
CA CYS A 59 -10.83 -3.60 3.31
C CYS A 59 -11.49 -3.16 4.61
N THR A 60 -11.00 -3.76 5.71
CA THR A 60 -11.20 -3.25 7.06
C THR A 60 -9.87 -2.68 7.54
N THR A 61 -9.82 -1.36 7.77
CA THR A 61 -8.65 -0.70 8.34
C THR A 61 -8.71 -0.82 9.86
N ILE A 62 -7.70 -1.43 10.46
CA ILE A 62 -7.54 -1.50 11.91
C ILE A 62 -6.39 -0.57 12.28
N LYS A 63 -6.69 0.53 12.96
CA LYS A 63 -5.66 1.39 13.55
C LYS A 63 -5.21 0.76 14.87
N ILE A 64 -3.90 0.60 15.02
CA ILE A 64 -3.28 0.05 16.22
C ILE A 64 -2.51 1.19 16.87
N ASP A 65 -3.07 1.74 17.92
CA ASP A 65 -2.48 2.79 18.73
C ASP A 65 -2.08 2.20 20.09
N GLY A 66 -0.84 2.41 20.51
CA GLY A 66 -0.33 1.91 21.78
C GLY A 66 1.14 2.26 21.98
N PRO A 67 1.61 2.30 23.25
CA PRO A 67 3.03 2.43 23.54
C PRO A 67 3.80 1.24 22.95
N SER A 68 4.98 1.52 22.39
CA SER A 68 5.85 0.50 21.82
C SER A 68 6.58 -0.31 22.88
#